data_AF-A0A832DR76-F1
#
_entry.id   AF-A0A832DR76-F1
#
_cell.length_a   1.000
_cell.length_b   1.000
_cell.length_c   1.000
_cell.angle_alpha   90.00
_cell.angle_beta   90.00
_cell.angle_gamma   90.00
#
_symmetry.space_group_name_H-M   'P 1'
#
loop_
_entity.id
_entity.type
_entity.pdbx_description
1 polymer ?
#
loop_
_entity_poly.entity_id
_entity_poly.type
_entity_poly.pdbx_seq_one_letter_code
_entity_poly.pdbx_strand_id
1 'polypeptide(L)'
;MYKYAIGLLGTKYRFGGDDINGIDCSSFVQHVFELAGYKMPRTAREQALYGYFVRKENIKPGDLLFFATYASYPSHVGIYIGNGKMIHASSKGGKVEITDINQEYYVKRFLFAKRIPANIKELTPQDSMESIDSYINESKNNKEDPIAKIIMEKNDKN
;
A
#
# COMPACT_ATOMS: atom_id res chain seq x y z
N MET A 1 -8.73 12.33 1.51
CA MET A 1 -7.50 11.67 1.03
C MET A 1 -6.72 12.51 0.04
N TYR A 2 -7.19 12.72 -1.20
CA TYR A 2 -6.42 13.43 -2.23
C TYR A 2 -5.89 14.81 -1.78
N LYS A 3 -6.74 15.66 -1.18
CA LYS A 3 -6.34 16.98 -0.66
C LYS A 3 -5.18 16.91 0.35
N TYR A 4 -5.21 15.94 1.26
CA TYR A 4 -4.16 15.77 2.27
C TYR A 4 -2.85 15.30 1.65
N ALA A 5 -2.92 14.36 0.70
CA ALA A 5 -1.77 13.86 -0.03
C ALA A 5 -1.07 14.97 -0.83
N ILE A 6 -1.85 15.79 -1.56
CA ILE A 6 -1.34 16.93 -2.32
C ILE A 6 -0.68 17.97 -1.42
N GLY A 7 -1.21 18.20 -0.22
CA GLY A 7 -0.63 19.13 0.76
C GLY A 7 0.78 18.76 1.22
N LEU A 8 1.21 17.51 1.02
CA LEU A 8 2.54 17.02 1.36
C LEU A 8 3.50 16.95 0.16
N LEU A 9 3.06 17.31 -1.05
CA LEU A 9 3.92 17.31 -2.23
C LEU A 9 5.18 18.15 -2.01
N GLY A 10 6.33 17.62 -2.45
CA GLY A 10 7.63 18.27 -2.30
C GLY A 10 8.30 18.08 -0.94
N THR A 11 7.61 17.52 0.07
CA THR A 11 8.21 17.17 1.36
C THR A 11 9.40 16.25 1.14
N LYS A 12 10.54 16.53 1.80
CA LYS A 12 11.78 15.76 1.60
C LYS A 12 11.60 14.30 2.02
N TYR A 13 12.20 13.40 1.26
CA TYR A 13 12.26 11.99 1.62
C TYR A 13 13.37 11.74 2.63
N ARG A 14 13.08 10.94 3.66
CA ARG A 14 14.08 10.40 4.58
C ARG A 14 13.69 8.98 4.95
N PHE A 15 14.58 8.01 4.73
CA PHE A 15 14.31 6.62 5.10
C PHE A 15 14.10 6.49 6.61
N GLY A 16 12.99 5.88 7.03
CA GLY A 16 12.60 5.80 8.43
C GLY A 16 12.15 7.15 9.03
N GLY A 17 12.06 8.21 8.23
CA GLY A 17 11.64 9.53 8.71
C GLY A 17 10.12 9.64 8.82
N ASP A 18 9.66 10.44 9.78
CA ASP A 18 8.27 10.72 10.11
C ASP A 18 8.08 12.16 10.64
N ASP A 19 9.04 13.05 10.37
CA ASP A 19 9.09 14.40 10.95
C ASP A 19 9.37 15.49 9.91
N ILE A 20 9.55 16.73 10.39
CA ILE A 20 9.86 17.90 9.54
C ILE A 20 11.15 17.75 8.73
N ASN A 21 12.07 16.88 9.17
CA ASN A 21 13.34 16.65 8.48
C ASN A 21 13.19 15.70 7.29
N GLY A 22 12.05 15.02 7.17
CA GLY A 22 11.66 14.25 6.01
C GLY A 22 10.85 13.02 6.40
N ILE A 23 10.09 12.53 5.42
CA ILE A 23 9.18 11.39 5.59
C ILE A 23 9.57 10.24 4.65
N ASP A 24 9.29 9.01 5.03
CA ASP A 24 9.35 7.84 4.14
C ASP A 24 7.98 7.54 3.51
N CYS A 25 7.93 6.49 2.67
CA CYS A 25 6.72 6.13 1.95
C CYS A 25 5.54 5.77 2.87
N SER A 26 5.80 5.04 3.95
CA SER A 26 4.78 4.58 4.89
C SER A 26 4.31 5.66 5.86
N SER A 27 5.21 6.52 6.34
CA SER A 27 4.85 7.69 7.17
C SER A 27 4.09 8.74 6.34
N PHE A 28 4.40 8.90 5.05
CA PHE A 28 3.58 9.69 4.14
C PHE A 28 2.13 9.18 4.11
N VAL A 29 1.93 7.87 3.91
CA VAL A 29 0.58 7.27 3.96
C VAL A 29 -0.05 7.46 5.33
N GLN A 30 0.71 7.26 6.42
CA GLN A 30 0.23 7.46 7.78
C GLN A 30 -0.30 8.89 7.98
N HIS A 31 0.46 9.92 7.63
CA HIS A 31 0.02 11.32 7.76
C HIS A 31 -1.22 11.62 6.93
N VAL A 32 -1.29 11.13 5.68
CA VAL A 32 -2.47 11.34 4.82
C VAL A 32 -3.73 10.71 5.42
N PHE A 33 -3.59 9.52 5.99
CA PHE A 33 -4.69 8.78 6.61
C PHE A 33 -5.08 9.35 7.98
N GLU A 34 -4.13 9.77 8.79
CA GLU A 34 -4.36 10.42 10.09
C GLU A 34 -5.12 11.74 9.94
N LEU A 35 -4.78 12.56 8.93
CA LEU A 35 -5.55 13.76 8.58
C LEU A 35 -6.98 13.46 8.14
N ALA A 36 -7.24 12.23 7.68
CA ALA A 36 -8.56 11.74 7.35
C ALA A 36 -9.23 10.96 8.51
N GLY A 37 -8.62 10.93 9.71
CA GLY A 37 -9.18 10.31 10.90
C GLY A 37 -8.86 8.82 11.07
N TYR A 38 -7.91 8.28 10.30
CA TYR A 38 -7.55 6.86 10.31
C TYR A 38 -6.17 6.64 10.92
N LYS A 39 -6.03 5.60 11.74
CA LYS A 39 -4.72 5.17 12.26
C LYS A 39 -4.15 4.09 11.35
N MET A 40 -2.93 4.31 10.87
CA MET A 40 -2.19 3.34 10.06
C MET A 40 -0.93 2.88 10.79
N PRO A 41 -0.51 1.62 10.61
CA PRO A 41 0.79 1.16 11.10
C PRO A 41 1.96 1.95 10.49
N ARG A 42 3.11 1.93 11.16
CA ARG A 42 4.29 2.74 10.78
C ARG A 42 4.96 2.25 9.50
N THR A 43 4.94 0.94 9.21
CA THR A 43 5.70 0.36 8.09
C THR A 43 4.81 -0.05 6.93
N ALA A 44 5.33 0.02 5.70
CA ALA A 44 4.61 -0.45 4.51
C ALA A 44 4.21 -1.93 4.60
N ARG A 45 5.06 -2.75 5.24
CA ARG A 45 4.79 -4.18 5.48
C ARG A 45 3.57 -4.40 6.35
N GLU A 46 3.42 -3.63 7.43
CA GLU A 46 2.26 -3.72 8.31
C GLU A 46 1.02 -3.12 7.67
N GLN A 47 1.14 -1.99 6.98
CA GLN A 47 0.03 -1.36 6.24
C GLN A 47 -0.56 -2.29 5.19
N ALA A 48 0.27 -3.14 4.56
CA ALA A 48 -0.18 -4.15 3.59
C ALA A 48 -1.12 -5.21 4.17
N LEU A 49 -1.21 -5.34 5.50
CA LEU A 49 -2.13 -6.24 6.18
C LEU A 49 -3.53 -5.63 6.40
N TYR A 50 -3.71 -4.34 6.12
CA TYR A 50 -4.96 -3.62 6.37
C TYR A 50 -5.78 -3.46 5.09
N GLY A 51 -7.10 -3.56 5.26
CA GLY A 51 -8.07 -3.41 4.19
C GLY A 51 -8.12 -4.57 3.20
N TYR A 52 -8.96 -4.40 2.20
CA TYR A 52 -9.32 -5.46 1.25
C TYR A 52 -8.40 -5.42 0.03
N PHE A 53 -8.09 -6.60 -0.53
CA PHE A 53 -7.37 -6.68 -1.79
C PHE A 53 -8.18 -6.07 -2.93
N VAL A 54 -7.48 -5.40 -3.84
CA VAL A 54 -8.07 -4.80 -5.04
C VAL A 54 -7.38 -5.36 -6.26
N ARG A 55 -8.17 -5.98 -7.14
CA ARG A 55 -7.71 -6.40 -8.48
C ARG A 55 -7.24 -5.19 -9.27
N LYS A 56 -6.22 -5.36 -10.12
CA LYS A 56 -5.56 -4.26 -10.82
C LYS A 56 -6.54 -3.42 -11.66
N GLU A 57 -7.54 -4.05 -12.25
CA GLU A 57 -8.57 -3.42 -13.09
C GLU A 57 -9.57 -2.58 -12.27
N ASN A 58 -9.66 -2.85 -10.96
CA ASN A 58 -10.61 -2.24 -10.03
C ASN A 58 -9.95 -1.18 -9.12
N ILE A 59 -8.68 -0.84 -9.37
CA ILE A 59 -7.96 0.20 -8.62
C ILE A 59 -8.65 1.55 -8.84
N LYS A 60 -8.95 2.23 -7.73
CA LYS A 60 -9.61 3.54 -7.69
C LYS A 60 -8.79 4.54 -6.87
N PRO A 61 -8.94 5.86 -7.12
CA PRO A 61 -8.26 6.87 -6.33
C PRO A 61 -8.46 6.66 -4.82
N GLY A 62 -7.37 6.70 -4.06
CA GLY A 62 -7.35 6.41 -2.63
C GLY A 62 -6.86 5.01 -2.26
N ASP A 63 -6.80 4.07 -3.20
CA ASP A 63 -6.22 2.74 -2.94
C ASP A 63 -4.71 2.84 -2.71
N LEU A 64 -4.21 2.01 -1.81
CA LEU A 64 -2.79 1.86 -1.53
C LEU A 64 -2.17 0.87 -2.51
N LEU A 65 -1.09 1.26 -3.15
CA LEU A 65 -0.31 0.42 -4.07
C LEU A 65 0.97 -0.01 -3.38
N PHE A 66 1.21 -1.32 -3.30
CA PHE A 66 2.37 -1.89 -2.63
C PHE A 66 3.38 -2.44 -3.64
N PHE A 67 4.66 -2.21 -3.35
CA PHE A 67 5.77 -2.61 -4.23
C PHE A 67 6.92 -3.26 -3.45
N ALA A 68 7.65 -4.14 -4.13
CA ALA A 68 8.93 -4.70 -3.68
C ALA A 68 10.09 -3.90 -4.29
N THR A 69 10.67 -2.95 -3.54
CA THR A 69 11.74 -2.06 -4.04
C THR A 69 13.11 -2.43 -3.50
N TYR A 70 13.28 -2.47 -2.18
CA TYR A 70 14.53 -2.82 -1.50
C TYR A 70 14.46 -4.15 -0.73
N ALA A 71 13.27 -4.74 -0.63
CA ALA A 71 13.06 -6.06 -0.03
C ALA A 71 12.09 -6.88 -0.89
N SER A 72 12.09 -8.21 -0.71
CA SER A 72 11.18 -9.13 -1.39
C SER A 72 9.72 -9.03 -0.93
N TYR A 73 9.48 -8.38 0.21
CA TYR A 73 8.16 -8.09 0.77
C TYR A 73 7.76 -6.62 0.50
N PRO A 74 6.50 -6.21 0.79
CA PRO A 74 6.06 -4.83 0.65
C PRO A 74 6.99 -3.85 1.37
N SER A 75 7.84 -3.18 0.59
CA SER A 75 8.91 -2.28 1.06
C SER A 75 8.66 -0.85 0.59
N HIS A 76 7.68 -0.64 -0.28
CA HIS A 76 7.25 0.68 -0.70
C HIS A 76 5.74 0.73 -0.86
N VAL A 77 5.17 1.89 -0.56
CA VAL A 77 3.73 2.16 -0.69
C VAL A 77 3.49 3.53 -1.32
N GLY A 78 2.45 3.62 -2.15
CA GLY A 78 1.95 4.88 -2.70
C GLY A 78 0.43 4.91 -2.70
N ILE A 79 -0.15 6.11 -2.83
CA ILE A 79 -1.61 6.28 -2.92
C ILE A 79 -1.96 6.50 -4.38
N TYR A 80 -2.81 5.66 -4.96
CA TYR A 80 -3.29 5.86 -6.32
C TYR A 80 -4.17 7.11 -6.39
N ILE A 81 -3.96 7.94 -7.41
CA ILE A 81 -4.69 9.21 -7.59
C ILE A 81 -5.47 9.26 -8.90
N GLY A 82 -5.57 8.13 -9.62
CA GLY A 82 -6.22 8.05 -10.92
C GLY A 82 -5.26 8.23 -12.09
N ASN A 83 -5.75 7.97 -13.30
CA ASN A 83 -5.03 8.17 -14.56
C ASN A 83 -3.64 7.49 -14.64
N GLY A 84 -3.50 6.31 -14.03
CA GLY A 84 -2.21 5.61 -13.99
C GLY A 84 -1.15 6.30 -13.13
N LYS A 85 -1.56 7.14 -12.17
CA LYS A 85 -0.63 7.89 -11.32
C LYS A 85 -0.81 7.56 -9.85
N MET A 86 0.30 7.61 -9.13
CA MET A 86 0.33 7.56 -7.68
C MET A 86 1.08 8.75 -7.10
N ILE A 87 0.74 9.12 -5.88
CA ILE A 87 1.53 10.02 -5.04
C ILE A 87 2.23 9.21 -3.96
N HIS A 88 3.52 9.48 -3.74
CA HIS A 88 4.33 8.75 -2.76
C HIS A 88 5.57 9.55 -2.35
N ALA A 89 6.13 9.27 -1.17
CA ALA A 89 7.47 9.71 -0.81
C ALA A 89 8.51 8.82 -1.52
N SER A 90 9.21 9.38 -2.51
CA SER A 90 10.13 8.67 -3.38
C SER A 90 11.56 8.78 -2.90
N SER A 91 12.23 7.65 -2.64
CA SER A 91 13.65 7.64 -2.32
C SER A 91 14.51 8.11 -3.50
N LYS A 92 14.14 7.72 -4.73
CA LYS A 92 14.81 8.13 -5.97
C LYS A 92 14.61 9.62 -6.27
N GLY A 93 13.39 10.13 -6.05
CA GLY A 93 13.06 11.54 -6.25
C GLY A 93 13.52 12.45 -5.10
N GLY A 94 13.87 11.87 -3.94
CA GLY A 94 14.28 12.59 -2.74
C GLY A 94 13.15 13.37 -2.07
N LYS A 95 11.89 13.17 -2.46
CA LYS A 95 10.72 13.91 -1.99
C LYS A 95 9.39 13.19 -2.26
N VAL A 96 8.30 13.73 -1.72
CA VAL A 96 6.93 13.39 -2.11
C VAL A 96 6.67 13.90 -3.53
N GLU A 97 6.35 12.99 -4.43
CA GLU A 97 6.13 13.27 -5.83
C GLU A 97 4.96 12.45 -6.40
N ILE A 98 4.51 12.86 -7.60
CA ILE A 98 3.54 12.12 -8.39
C ILE A 98 4.28 11.40 -9.50
N THR A 99 4.07 10.09 -9.59
CA THR A 99 4.74 9.25 -10.57
C THR A 99 3.74 8.40 -11.35
N ASP A 100 4.08 8.13 -12.61
CA ASP A 100 3.32 7.22 -13.46
C ASP A 100 3.63 5.76 -13.10
N ILE A 101 2.61 4.99 -12.75
CA ILE A 101 2.77 3.59 -12.32
C ILE A 101 3.06 2.65 -13.49
N ASN A 102 2.87 3.11 -14.73
CA ASN A 102 3.16 2.33 -15.93
C ASN A 102 4.64 2.39 -16.35
N GLN A 103 5.47 3.17 -15.64
CA GLN A 103 6.92 3.08 -15.83
C GLN A 103 7.40 1.67 -15.49
N GLU A 104 8.31 1.14 -16.31
CA GLU A 104 8.84 -0.22 -16.19
C GLU A 104 9.32 -0.54 -14.76
N TYR A 105 9.92 0.44 -14.07
CA TYR A 105 10.38 0.31 -12.70
C TYR A 105 9.26 -0.13 -11.73
N TYR A 106 8.07 0.49 -11.81
CA TYR A 106 6.94 0.20 -10.94
C TYR A 106 6.15 -1.01 -11.42
N VAL A 107 6.00 -1.21 -12.73
CA VAL A 107 5.36 -2.40 -13.30
C VAL A 107 6.04 -3.67 -12.83
N LYS A 108 7.38 -3.72 -12.87
CA LYS A 108 8.16 -4.89 -12.43
C LYS A 108 8.12 -5.15 -10.91
N ARG A 109 7.74 -4.15 -10.12
CA ARG A 109 7.82 -4.18 -8.65
C ARG A 109 6.46 -4.19 -7.97
N PHE A 110 5.38 -4.01 -8.74
CA PHE A 110 4.03 -4.00 -8.21
C PHE A 110 3.69 -5.37 -7.64
N LEU A 111 3.23 -5.38 -6.38
CA LEU A 111 2.79 -6.60 -5.71
C LEU A 111 1.27 -6.70 -5.78
N PHE A 112 0.57 -5.73 -5.21
CA PHE A 112 -0.89 -5.70 -5.12
C PHE A 112 -1.38 -4.33 -4.66
N ALA A 113 -2.70 -4.13 -4.70
CA ALA A 113 -3.37 -2.95 -4.17
C ALA A 113 -4.29 -3.31 -2.99
N LYS A 114 -4.44 -2.38 -2.05
CA LYS A 114 -5.39 -2.48 -0.93
C LYS A 114 -6.33 -1.28 -0.89
N ARG A 115 -7.60 -1.52 -0.58
CA ARG A 115 -8.59 -0.48 -0.27
C ARG A 115 -8.88 -0.47 1.21
N ILE A 116 -8.66 0.69 1.82
CA ILE A 116 -9.04 0.93 3.21
C ILE A 116 -10.50 1.40 3.24
N PRO A 117 -11.40 0.72 3.97
CA PRO A 117 -12.81 1.11 4.08
C PRO A 117 -12.95 2.47 4.78
N ALA A 118 -14.00 3.20 4.42
CA ALA A 118 -14.27 4.54 4.94
C ALA A 118 -14.67 4.58 6.43
N ASN A 119 -14.88 3.43 7.08
CA ASN A 119 -15.14 3.31 8.51
C ASN A 119 -14.19 2.27 9.12
N ILE A 120 -13.11 2.72 9.76
CA ILE A 120 -12.13 1.83 10.45
C ILE A 120 -12.56 1.50 11.89
N LYS A 121 -13.68 2.04 12.40
CA LYS A 121 -14.19 1.64 13.73
C LYS A 121 -14.50 0.14 13.85
N GLU A 122 -14.62 -0.58 12.74
CA GLU A 122 -15.01 -1.99 12.69
C GLU A 122 -13.99 -2.90 12.01
N LEU A 123 -12.76 -2.46 11.68
CA LEU A 123 -11.75 -3.41 11.21
C LEU A 123 -11.21 -4.21 12.40
N THR A 124 -11.84 -5.37 12.64
CA THR A 124 -11.35 -6.37 13.57
C THR A 124 -10.36 -7.30 12.87
N PRO A 125 -9.50 -8.04 13.59
CA PRO A 125 -8.66 -9.09 13.01
C PRO A 125 -9.44 -10.13 12.18
N GLN A 126 -10.74 -10.30 12.44
CA GLN A 126 -11.62 -11.23 11.72
C GLN A 126 -11.94 -10.76 10.29
N ASP A 127 -12.16 -9.45 10.09
CA ASP A 127 -12.47 -8.88 8.76
C ASP A 127 -11.28 -8.99 7.80
N SER A 128 -10.06 -8.89 8.34
CA SER A 128 -8.83 -9.14 7.60
C SER A 128 -8.72 -10.62 7.19
N MET A 129 -9.16 -11.56 8.05
CA MET A 129 -9.14 -13.00 7.77
C MET A 129 -10.18 -13.41 6.73
N GLU A 130 -11.41 -12.89 6.81
CA GLU A 130 -12.46 -13.15 5.81
C GLU A 130 -12.11 -12.56 4.44
N SER A 131 -11.48 -11.38 4.40
CA SER A 131 -10.91 -10.83 3.16
C SER A 131 -9.83 -11.73 2.57
N ILE A 132 -9.00 -12.35 3.42
CA ILE A 132 -7.95 -13.27 3.00
C ILE A 132 -8.57 -14.57 2.48
N ASP A 133 -9.58 -15.13 3.16
CA ASP A 133 -10.27 -16.35 2.73
C ASP A 133 -11.03 -16.14 1.42
N SER A 134 -11.70 -14.99 1.25
CA SER A 134 -12.31 -14.59 -0.02
C SER A 134 -11.27 -14.48 -1.13
N TYR A 135 -10.14 -13.80 -0.87
CA TYR A 135 -9.04 -13.69 -1.83
C TYR A 135 -8.45 -15.06 -2.20
N ILE A 136 -8.19 -15.93 -1.21
CA ILE A 136 -7.66 -17.28 -1.41
C ILE A 136 -8.66 -18.12 -2.23
N ASN A 137 -9.95 -18.07 -1.90
CA ASN A 137 -10.97 -18.82 -2.61
C ASN A 137 -11.12 -18.35 -4.08
N GLU A 138 -11.00 -17.05 -4.34
CA GLU A 138 -10.94 -16.52 -5.71
C GLU A 138 -9.63 -16.88 -6.44
N SER A 139 -8.51 -16.95 -5.71
CA SER A 139 -7.16 -17.16 -6.27
C SER A 139 -6.78 -18.64 -6.44
N LYS A 140 -7.55 -19.59 -5.85
CA LYS A 140 -7.38 -21.05 -6.03
C LYS A 140 -7.44 -21.50 -7.50
N ASN A 141 -7.96 -20.68 -8.40
CA ASN A 141 -7.98 -20.93 -9.84
C ASN A 141 -6.78 -20.36 -10.62
N ASN A 142 -5.84 -19.68 -9.96
CA ASN A 142 -4.68 -19.06 -10.60
C ASN A 142 -3.36 -19.48 -9.92
N LYS A 143 -2.75 -20.55 -10.44
CA LYS A 143 -1.56 -21.21 -9.85
C LYS A 143 -0.26 -20.38 -9.92
N GLU A 144 -0.28 -19.21 -10.53
CA GLU A 144 0.87 -18.30 -10.62
C GLU A 144 0.81 -17.13 -9.63
N ASP A 145 -0.22 -17.05 -8.77
CA ASP A 145 -0.30 -15.99 -7.77
C ASP A 145 0.79 -16.13 -6.69
N PRO A 146 1.78 -15.22 -6.65
CA PRO A 146 2.86 -15.27 -5.65
C PRO A 146 2.35 -15.13 -4.21
N ILE A 147 1.14 -14.56 -4.02
CA ILE A 147 0.53 -14.30 -2.71
C ILE A 147 -0.05 -15.59 -2.11
N ALA A 148 -0.65 -16.46 -2.94
CA ALA A 148 -1.13 -17.77 -2.49
C ALA A 148 0.01 -18.58 -1.86
N LYS A 149 1.21 -18.49 -2.44
CA LYS A 149 2.41 -19.15 -1.92
C LYS A 149 2.89 -18.59 -0.58
N ILE A 150 2.94 -17.27 -0.41
CA ILE A 150 3.34 -16.61 0.85
C ILE A 150 2.36 -16.93 1.99
N ILE A 151 1.06 -17.07 1.69
CA ILE A 151 0.03 -17.37 2.70
C ILE A 151 0.01 -18.87 3.04
N MET A 152 0.15 -19.77 2.07
CA MET A 152 0.26 -21.22 2.31
C MET A 152 1.50 -21.56 3.17
N GLU A 153 2.65 -20.93 2.90
CA GLU A 153 3.89 -21.15 3.67
C GLU A 153 3.80 -20.73 5.15
N LYS A 154 2.82 -19.90 5.53
CA LYS A 154 2.55 -19.54 6.93
C LYS A 154 1.66 -20.55 7.66
N ASN A 155 0.78 -21.25 6.95
CA ASN A 155 -0.15 -22.22 7.55
C ASN A 155 0.50 -23.59 7.78
N ASP A 156 1.56 -23.94 7.05
CA ASP A 156 2.31 -25.20 7.24
C ASP A 156 3.30 -25.19 8.42
N LYS A 157 3.37 -24.09 9.19
CA LYS A 157 4.29 -23.92 10.34
C LYS A 157 3.60 -23.93 11.71
N ASN A 158 2.33 -24.32 11.78
CA ASN A 158 1.59 -24.57 13.03
C ASN A 158 1.23 -26.04 13.16
#